data_AF-A0A351L151-F1
#
_entry.id   AF-A0A351L151-F1
#
_cell.length_a   1.000
_cell.length_b   1.000
_cell.length_c   1.000
_cell.angle_alpha   90.00
_cell.angle_beta   90.00
_cell.angle_gamma   90.00
#
_symmetry.space_group_name_H-M   'P 1'
#
loop_
_entity.id
_entity.type
_entity.pdbx_description
1 polymer ?
#
loop_
_entity_poly.entity_id
_entity_poly.type
_entity_poly.pdbx_seq_one_letter_code
_entity_poly.pdbx_strand_id
1 'polypeptide(L)' 'MFNHAKITVVRPESSANNTPKLGINLYLYHVSPNLAWQNSDLRTRRPKGELTKLA' A
#
# COMPACT_ATOMS: atom_id res chain seq x y z
N MET A 1 -0.22 31.71 -0.66
CA MET A 1 -0.74 30.64 0.22
C MET A 1 -1.80 29.87 -0.56
N PHE A 2 -1.61 28.57 -0.82
CA PHE A 2 -2.53 27.77 -1.64
C PHE A 2 -3.71 27.26 -0.82
N ASN A 3 -4.63 28.15 -0.46
CA ASN A 3 -5.75 27.85 0.44
C ASN A 3 -6.81 26.90 -0.15
N HIS A 4 -6.65 26.46 -1.41
CA HIS A 4 -7.58 25.57 -2.12
C HIS A 4 -6.91 24.33 -2.73
N ALA A 5 -5.65 24.04 -2.38
CA ALA A 5 -4.97 22.84 -2.86
C ALA A 5 -5.61 21.58 -2.23
N LYS A 6 -6.02 20.62 -3.06
CA LYS A 6 -6.62 19.35 -2.61
C LYS A 6 -5.67 18.18 -2.78
N ILE A 7 -5.67 17.27 -1.81
CA ILE A 7 -5.02 15.96 -1.94
C ILE A 7 -6.06 14.93 -2.39
N THR A 8 -5.72 14.15 -3.42
CA THR A 8 -6.55 13.03 -3.91
C THR A 8 -5.73 11.73 -3.95
N VAL A 9 -6.42 10.59 -3.98
CA VAL A 9 -5.81 9.25 -4.05
C VAL A 9 -6.42 8.41 -5.18
N VAL A 10 -6.84 9.08 -6.25
CA VAL A 10 -7.57 8.47 -7.36
C VAL A 10 -6.62 7.97 -8.44
N ARG A 11 -7.05 6.96 -9.19
CA ARG A 11 -6.34 6.47 -10.37
C ARG A 11 -6.26 7.58 -11.43
N PRO A 12 -5.07 7.96 -11.94
CA PRO A 12 -4.90 9.14 -12.81
C PRO A 12 -5.74 9.15 -14.08
N GLU A 13 -5.99 7.97 -14.68
CA GLU A 13 -6.81 7.80 -15.88
C GLU A 13 -8.33 7.77 -15.60
N SER A 14 -8.75 7.73 -14.33
CA SER A 14 -10.16 7.82 -13.95
C SER A 14 -10.60 9.29 -14.03
N SER A 15 -10.81 9.77 -15.26
CA SER A 15 -11.30 11.13 -15.49
C SER A 15 -12.79 11.22 -15.15
N ALA A 16 -13.09 11.48 -13.88
CA ALA A 16 -14.44 11.87 -13.48
C ALA A 16 -14.68 13.40 -13.61
N ASN A 17 -13.66 14.23 -13.91
CA ASN A 17 -13.83 15.66 -14.16
C ASN A 17 -12.60 16.26 -14.89
N ASN A 18 -12.80 16.70 -16.15
CA ASN A 18 -11.80 17.19 -17.11
C ASN A 18 -11.18 18.57 -16.77
N THR A 19 -10.86 18.86 -15.50
CA THR A 19 -10.16 20.09 -15.14
C THR A 19 -9.14 19.79 -14.04
N PRO A 20 -7.83 20.01 -14.27
CA PRO A 20 -6.82 19.85 -13.23
C PRO A 20 -7.05 20.92 -12.15
N LYS A 21 -7.71 20.53 -11.06
CA LYS A 21 -7.78 21.35 -9.85
C LYS A 21 -6.38 21.40 -9.25
N LEU A 22 -5.98 22.58 -8.80
CA LEU A 22 -4.72 22.75 -8.09
C LEU A 22 -4.67 21.78 -6.90
N GLY A 23 -3.68 20.89 -6.86
CA GLY A 23 -3.65 19.81 -5.89
C GLY A 23 -2.58 18.76 -6.20
N ILE A 24 -2.48 17.77 -5.32
CA ILE A 24 -1.55 16.64 -5.45
C ILE A 24 -2.39 15.36 -5.50
N ASN A 25 -2.18 14.52 -6.51
CA ASN A 25 -2.77 13.19 -6.56
C ASN A 25 -1.72 12.14 -6.12
N LEU A 26 -1.89 11.57 -4.94
CA LEU A 26 -1.07 10.48 -4.42
C LEU A 26 -1.67 9.15 -4.87
N TYR A 27 -1.18 8.61 -5.97
CA TYR A 27 -1.65 7.34 -6.50
C TYR A 27 -0.68 6.20 -6.19
N LEU A 28 -1.20 5.12 -5.62
CA LEU A 28 -0.44 3.90 -5.36
C LEU A 28 -0.47 3.00 -6.60
N TYR A 29 0.64 2.99 -7.34
CA TYR A 29 0.75 2.23 -8.58
C TYR A 29 0.86 0.72 -8.36
N HIS A 30 1.68 0.33 -7.40
CA HIS A 30 2.04 -1.07 -7.16
C HIS A 30 2.51 -1.25 -5.72
N VAL A 31 2.26 -2.44 -5.17
CA VAL A 31 2.75 -2.86 -3.86
C VAL A 31 3.40 -4.22 -4.01
N SER A 32 4.64 -4.34 -3.57
CA SER A 32 5.35 -5.61 -3.41
C SER A 32 5.91 -5.73 -1.99
N PRO A 33 6.02 -6.95 -1.44
CA PRO A 33 6.69 -7.16 -0.16
C PRO A 33 8.14 -6.68 -0.20
N ASN A 34 8.59 -5.97 0.85
CA ASN A 34 10.00 -5.65 1.04
C ASN A 34 10.67 -6.76 1.86
N LEU A 35 11.35 -7.69 1.17
CA LEU A 35 12.01 -8.82 1.82
C LEU A 35 13.16 -8.41 2.76
N ALA A 36 13.76 -7.22 2.54
CA ALA A 36 14.82 -6.73 3.42
C ALA A 36 14.30 -6.36 4.83
N TRP A 37 13.00 -6.05 4.95
CA TRP A 37 12.35 -5.69 6.21
C TRP A 37 11.33 -6.74 6.65
N GLN A 38 11.47 -7.97 6.15
CA GLN A 38 10.61 -9.05 6.57
C GLN A 38 10.96 -9.47 8.00
N ASN A 39 9.94 -9.59 8.84
CA ASN A 39 10.10 -10.15 10.17
C ASN A 39 10.50 -11.63 10.09
N SER A 40 11.38 -12.06 11.01
CA SER A 40 11.66 -13.48 11.26
C SER A 40 10.57 -14.09 12.16
N ASP A 41 9.30 -13.93 11.76
CA ASP A 41 8.18 -14.43 12.55
C ASP A 41 8.32 -15.95 12.71
N LEU A 42 8.34 -16.41 13.96
CA LEU A 42 8.34 -17.83 14.26
C LEU A 42 7.03 -18.42 13.75
N ARG A 43 7.13 -19.57 13.11
CA ARG A 43 5.96 -20.25 12.58
C ARG A 43 4.97 -20.58 13.69
N THR A 44 3.67 -20.52 13.37
CA THR A 44 2.61 -20.99 14.26
C THR A 44 2.94 -22.41 14.72
N ARG A 45 3.17 -22.55 16.03
CA ARG A 45 3.46 -23.83 16.65
C ARG A 45 2.20 -24.67 16.62
N ARG A 46 2.35 -25.96 16.32
CA ARG A 46 1.30 -26.96 16.53
C ARG A 46 0.95 -27.02 18.01
N PRO A 47 -0.22 -27.54 18.39
CA PRO A 47 -0.60 -27.70 19.80
C PRO A 47 0.44 -28.46 20.66
N LYS A 48 1.28 -29.32 20.04
CA LYS A 48 2.40 -30.03 20.68
C LYS A 48 3.75 -29.30 20.62
N GLY A 49 3.78 -28.03 20.22
CA GLY A 49 4.98 -27.16 20.25
C GLY A 49 5.87 -27.20 19.01
N GLU A 50 5.61 -28.12 18.06
CA GLU A 50 6.42 -28.23 16.83
C GLU A 50 6.11 -27.14 15.79
N LEU A 51 7.12 -26.74 15.02
CA LEU A 51 6.95 -25.83 13.90
C LEU A 51 6.36 -26.58 12.70
N THR A 52 5.32 -26.02 12.08
CA THR A 52 4.82 -26.54 10.80
C THR A 52 5.94 -26.48 9.73
N LYS A 53 5.95 -27.33 8.69
CA LYS A 53 6.94 -27.30 7.58
C LYS A 53 6.34 -26.67 6.32
N LEU A 54 7.09 -25.82 5.60
CA LEU A 54 6.60 -25.10 4.40
C LEU A 54 6.81 -26.08 3.25
N ALA A 55 5.78 -26.22 2.42
CA ALA A 55 5.85 -27.00 1.19
C ALA A 55 6.69 -26.24 0.16
#